data_AF-A0A397SJT4-F1
#
_entry.id   AF-A0A397SJT4-F1
#
_cell.length_a   1.000
_cell.length_b   1.000
_cell.length_c   1.000
_cell.angle_alpha   90.00
_cell.angle_beta   90.00
_cell.angle_gamma   90.00
#
_symmetry.space_group_name_H-M   'P 1'
#
loop_
_entity.id
_entity.type
_entity.pdbx_description
1 polymer ?
#
loop_
_entity_poly.entity_id
_entity_poly.type
_entity_poly.pdbx_seq_one_letter_code
_entity_poly.pdbx_strand_id
1 'polypeptide(L)'
;MLTEEQKSIFLAEMKRFEQLKRNEPIRDPYVRLSRILPFTARQLCTYYRNYGNPKLCHDPLDEREKQFIINWISLYRRGKSISWMRLIKDLKSQFGLFRSENAVKNFYYSNQRSGAAETPALPSISFMLTFNFVEYTSLNLAPITDKQNPFALPTLQPDFKQDEIKLQTHI
;
A
#
# COMPACT_ATOMS: atom_id res chain seq x y z
N MET A 1 -8.94 -7.24 -8.30
CA MET A 1 -8.12 -8.44 -8.02
C MET A 1 -7.66 -9.04 -9.34
N LEU A 2 -6.48 -9.68 -9.42
CA LEU A 2 -6.04 -10.39 -10.63
C LEU A 2 -7.06 -11.50 -11.00
N THR A 3 -7.34 -11.69 -12.28
CA THR A 3 -8.13 -12.83 -12.77
C THR A 3 -7.35 -14.13 -12.62
N GLU A 4 -8.02 -15.30 -12.64
CA GLU A 4 -7.32 -16.60 -12.53
C GLU A 4 -6.28 -16.81 -13.63
N GLU A 5 -6.56 -16.35 -14.85
CA GLU A 5 -5.60 -16.34 -15.95
C GLU A 5 -4.40 -15.44 -15.66
N GLN A 6 -4.63 -14.22 -15.17
CA GLN A 6 -3.54 -13.31 -14.81
C GLN A 6 -2.69 -13.86 -13.66
N LYS A 7 -3.30 -14.55 -12.70
CA LYS A 7 -2.60 -15.23 -11.61
C LYS A 7 -1.71 -16.35 -12.14
N SER A 8 -2.18 -17.17 -13.07
CA SER A 8 -1.40 -18.27 -13.63
C SER A 8 -0.17 -17.75 -14.37
N ILE A 9 -0.33 -16.72 -15.21
CA ILE A 9 0.78 -16.04 -15.91
C ILE A 9 1.76 -15.44 -14.90
N PHE A 10 1.24 -14.73 -13.89
CA PHE A 10 2.05 -14.11 -12.86
C PHE A 10 2.93 -15.13 -12.11
N LEU A 11 2.34 -16.24 -11.66
CA LEU A 11 3.05 -17.28 -10.92
C LEU A 11 4.07 -18.01 -11.79
N ALA A 12 3.74 -18.29 -13.06
CA ALA A 12 4.65 -18.93 -14.00
C ALA A 12 5.91 -18.08 -14.23
N GLU A 13 5.74 -16.79 -14.47
CA GLU A 13 6.86 -15.86 -14.66
C GLU A 13 7.68 -15.67 -13.37
N MET A 14 7.03 -15.57 -12.21
CA MET A 14 7.74 -15.53 -10.92
C MET A 14 8.60 -16.78 -10.70
N LYS A 15 8.07 -17.98 -10.99
CA LYS A 15 8.82 -19.24 -10.91
C LYS A 15 10.00 -19.26 -11.89
N ARG A 16 9.80 -18.76 -13.12
CA ARG A 16 10.86 -18.61 -14.12
C ARG A 16 11.97 -17.69 -13.62
N PHE A 17 11.63 -16.56 -13.00
CA PHE A 17 12.61 -15.64 -12.42
C PHE A 17 13.40 -16.27 -11.27
N GLU A 18 12.75 -17.07 -10.42
CA GLU A 18 13.44 -17.83 -9.36
C GLU A 18 14.45 -18.85 -9.92
N GLN A 19 14.12 -19.50 -11.03
CA GLN A 19 15.04 -20.42 -11.72
C GLN A 19 16.22 -19.68 -12.35
N LEU A 20 15.95 -18.57 -13.04
CA LEU A 20 16.97 -17.74 -13.68
C LEU A 20 17.93 -17.11 -12.69
N LYS A 21 17.48 -16.82 -11.45
CA LYS A 21 18.34 -16.26 -10.39
C LYS A 21 19.58 -17.12 -10.09
N ARG A 22 19.58 -18.42 -10.43
CA ARG A 22 20.77 -19.28 -10.35
C ARG A 22 21.84 -18.94 -11.39
N ASN A 23 21.46 -18.34 -12.52
CA ASN A 23 22.32 -18.10 -13.67
C ASN A 23 22.57 -16.59 -13.92
N GLU A 24 21.55 -15.74 -13.73
CA GLU A 24 21.67 -14.28 -13.78
C GLU A 24 20.56 -13.61 -12.95
N PRO A 25 20.88 -12.82 -11.91
CA PRO A 25 19.87 -12.24 -11.03
C PRO A 25 19.11 -11.10 -11.71
N ILE A 26 17.83 -11.33 -11.98
CA ILE A 26 16.91 -10.29 -12.45
C ILE A 26 16.73 -9.25 -11.33
N ARG A 27 17.15 -8.00 -11.59
CA ARG A 27 17.09 -6.92 -10.60
C ARG A 27 15.66 -6.52 -10.23
N ASP A 28 14.74 -6.50 -11.21
CA ASP A 28 13.38 -5.97 -11.02
C ASP A 28 12.29 -6.86 -11.66
N PRO A 29 11.93 -8.00 -11.04
CA PRO A 29 10.95 -8.94 -11.60
C PRO A 29 9.57 -8.31 -11.80
N TYR A 30 9.14 -7.44 -10.87
CA TYR A 30 7.82 -6.81 -10.93
C TYR A 30 7.70 -5.75 -12.02
N VAL A 31 8.79 -5.05 -12.36
CA VAL A 31 8.82 -4.08 -13.47
C VAL A 31 8.71 -4.80 -14.80
N ARG A 32 9.30 -5.99 -14.91
CA ARG A 32 9.13 -6.84 -16.08
C ARG A 32 7.69 -7.35 -16.21
N LEU A 33 7.09 -7.76 -15.09
CA LEU A 33 5.70 -8.22 -15.07
C LEU A 33 4.68 -7.11 -15.36
N SER A 34 4.94 -5.87 -14.95
CA SER A 34 4.05 -4.75 -15.27
C SER A 34 4.03 -4.37 -16.76
N ARG A 35 4.94 -4.92 -17.57
CA ARG A 35 4.89 -4.79 -19.04
C ARG A 35 3.99 -5.85 -19.69
N ILE A 36 3.71 -6.93 -18.99
CA ILE A 36 2.92 -8.08 -19.48
C ILE A 36 1.49 -7.98 -18.97
N LEU A 37 1.32 -7.60 -17.71
CA LEU A 37 0.04 -7.50 -17.04
C LEU A 37 -0.41 -6.05 -16.93
N PRO A 38 -1.72 -5.76 -16.95
CA PRO A 38 -2.28 -4.41 -16.79
C PRO A 38 -2.25 -3.94 -15.31
N PHE A 39 -1.12 -4.13 -14.63
CA PHE A 39 -0.92 -3.73 -13.23
C PHE A 39 0.45 -3.09 -13.05
N THR A 40 0.52 -2.14 -12.14
CA THR A 40 1.81 -1.52 -11.78
C THR A 40 2.70 -2.51 -11.04
N ALA A 41 4.02 -2.35 -11.17
CA ALA A 41 5.00 -3.17 -10.45
C ALA A 41 4.74 -3.15 -8.92
N ARG A 42 4.24 -2.03 -8.41
CA ARG A 42 3.87 -1.87 -7.00
C ARG A 42 2.67 -2.74 -6.62
N GLN A 43 1.59 -2.71 -7.40
CA GLN A 43 0.40 -3.54 -7.17
C GLN A 43 0.78 -5.02 -7.18
N LEU A 44 1.62 -5.43 -8.14
CA LEU A 44 2.12 -6.78 -8.27
C LEU A 44 2.98 -7.22 -7.08
N CYS A 45 3.87 -6.35 -6.61
CA CYS A 45 4.70 -6.61 -5.43
C CYS A 45 3.84 -6.76 -4.16
N THR A 46 2.86 -5.87 -3.95
CA THR A 46 1.92 -5.95 -2.84
C THR A 46 1.07 -7.22 -2.91
N TYR A 47 0.60 -7.59 -4.10
CA TYR A 47 -0.15 -8.82 -4.32
C TYR A 47 0.68 -10.05 -3.96
N TYR A 48 1.92 -10.14 -4.43
CA TYR A 48 2.78 -11.30 -4.15
C TYR A 48 3.10 -11.44 -2.66
N ARG A 49 3.38 -10.32 -1.97
CA ARG A 49 3.67 -10.34 -0.53
C ARG A 49 2.50 -10.79 0.34
N ASN A 50 1.27 -10.57 -0.11
CA ASN A 50 0.07 -10.82 0.69
C ASN A 50 -0.72 -12.07 0.29
N TYR A 51 -0.72 -12.42 -0.99
CA TYR A 51 -1.60 -13.44 -1.55
C TYR A 51 -0.90 -14.39 -2.52
N GLY A 52 0.00 -13.88 -3.36
CA GLY A 52 0.54 -14.66 -4.49
C GLY A 52 1.76 -15.54 -4.18
N ASN A 53 2.41 -15.39 -3.02
CA ASN A 53 3.60 -16.19 -2.71
C ASN A 53 3.20 -17.59 -2.20
N PRO A 54 3.59 -18.70 -2.89
CA PRO A 54 3.22 -20.06 -2.48
C PRO A 54 3.74 -20.48 -1.11
N LYS A 55 4.74 -19.76 -0.57
CA LYS A 55 5.30 -20.01 0.76
C LYS A 55 4.50 -19.32 1.87
N LEU A 56 3.48 -18.52 1.52
CA LEU A 56 2.62 -17.88 2.50
C LEU A 56 1.75 -18.91 3.20
N CYS A 57 1.72 -18.84 4.52
CA CYS A 57 0.77 -19.57 5.34
C CYS A 57 -0.50 -18.71 5.49
N HIS A 58 -1.61 -19.21 4.94
CA HIS A 58 -2.92 -18.56 4.95
C HIS A 58 -3.79 -18.94 6.16
N ASP A 59 -3.30 -19.84 7.01
CA ASP A 59 -3.99 -20.22 8.24
C ASP A 59 -4.19 -19.02 9.16
N PRO A 60 -5.13 -19.06 10.10
CA PRO A 60 -5.19 -18.04 11.15
C PRO A 60 -3.88 -18.00 11.96
N LEU A 61 -3.59 -16.84 12.57
CA LEU A 61 -2.48 -16.70 13.51
C LEU A 61 -2.78 -17.53 14.76
N ASP A 62 -1.84 -18.38 15.15
CA ASP A 62 -1.87 -19.13 16.41
C ASP A 62 -1.72 -18.16 17.60
N GLU A 63 -2.17 -18.58 18.77
CA GLU A 63 -2.12 -17.74 19.97
C GLU A 63 -0.68 -17.38 20.37
N ARG A 64 0.25 -18.31 20.17
CA ARG A 64 1.69 -18.07 20.39
C ARG A 64 2.24 -17.00 19.43
N GLU A 65 1.80 -17.00 18.17
CA GLU A 65 2.20 -15.98 17.19
C GLU A 65 1.63 -14.62 17.55
N LYS A 66 0.37 -14.56 17.99
CA LYS A 66 -0.29 -13.33 18.45
C LYS A 66 0.46 -12.71 19.63
N GLN A 67 0.77 -13.51 20.66
CA GLN A 67 1.54 -13.07 21.82
C GLN A 67 2.93 -12.58 21.42
N PHE A 68 3.60 -13.31 20.51
CA PHE A 68 4.88 -12.88 19.98
C PHE A 68 4.80 -11.51 19.28
N ILE A 69 3.79 -11.28 18.44
CA ILE A 69 3.58 -9.99 17.76
C ILE A 69 3.43 -8.85 18.76
N ILE A 70 2.61 -9.04 19.81
CA ILE A 70 2.39 -8.03 20.86
C ILE A 70 3.71 -7.73 21.57
N ASN A 71 4.43 -8.76 22.02
CA ASN A 71 5.70 -8.63 22.74
C ASN A 71 6.80 -8.00 21.89
N TRP A 72 6.89 -8.38 20.61
CA TRP A 72 7.86 -7.79 19.69
C TRP A 72 7.59 -6.29 19.52
N ILE A 73 6.33 -5.91 19.30
CA ILE A 73 5.98 -4.50 19.11
C ILE A 73 6.22 -3.70 20.39
N SER A 74 5.91 -4.22 21.58
CA SER A 74 6.17 -3.51 22.84
C SER A 74 7.67 -3.26 23.07
N LEU A 75 8.54 -4.18 22.66
CA LEU A 75 9.99 -4.03 22.79
C LEU A 75 10.58 -3.02 21.80
N TYR A 76 10.12 -3.01 20.55
CA TYR A 76 10.77 -2.25 19.46
C TYR A 76 10.06 -0.95 19.06
N ARG A 77 8.79 -0.73 19.44
CA ARG A 77 7.99 0.46 19.04
C ARG A 77 8.23 1.70 19.93
N ARG A 78 9.41 1.86 20.55
CA ARG A 78 9.74 3.00 21.45
C ARG A 78 9.73 4.36 20.70
N GLY A 79 8.55 4.90 20.41
CA GLY A 79 8.33 6.15 19.65
C GLY A 79 8.57 6.05 18.14
N LYS A 80 8.94 4.88 17.62
CA LYS A 80 9.24 4.67 16.18
C LYS A 80 8.07 3.97 15.47
N SER A 81 8.01 4.16 14.15
CA SER A 81 7.09 3.41 13.29
C SER A 81 7.40 1.91 13.35
N ILE A 82 6.35 1.08 13.31
CA ILE A 82 6.50 -0.37 13.36
C ILE A 82 7.14 -0.85 12.05
N SER A 83 8.28 -1.52 12.15
CA SER A 83 8.91 -2.17 11.00
C SER A 83 8.26 -3.54 10.75
N TRP A 84 7.17 -3.55 9.98
CA TRP A 84 6.43 -4.78 9.65
C TRP A 84 7.31 -5.83 8.98
N MET A 85 8.19 -5.41 8.06
CA MET A 85 9.10 -6.33 7.35
C MET A 85 10.04 -7.05 8.33
N ARG A 86 10.56 -6.34 9.35
CA ARG A 86 11.43 -6.93 10.35
C ARG A 86 10.65 -7.89 11.25
N LEU A 87 9.47 -7.47 11.72
CA LEU A 87 8.58 -8.32 12.52
C LEU A 87 8.24 -9.64 11.80
N ILE A 88 7.88 -9.60 10.51
CA ILE A 88 7.56 -10.81 9.73
C ILE A 88 8.79 -11.73 9.58
N LYS A 89 9.98 -11.15 9.40
CA LYS A 89 11.22 -11.93 9.32
C LYS A 89 11.51 -12.65 10.64
N ASP A 90 11.34 -11.95 11.76
CA ASP A 90 11.57 -12.51 13.09
C ASP A 90 10.49 -13.56 13.43
N LEU A 91 9.23 -13.31 13.05
CA LEU A 91 8.13 -14.28 13.18
C LEU A 91 8.42 -15.56 12.40
N LYS A 92 8.86 -15.45 11.14
CA LYS A 92 9.29 -16.60 10.35
C LYS A 92 10.46 -17.35 10.99
N SER A 93 11.42 -16.62 11.56
CA SER A 93 12.57 -17.24 12.22
C SER A 93 12.17 -18.04 13.46
N GLN A 94 11.11 -17.64 14.16
CA GLN A 94 10.63 -18.29 15.38
C GLN A 94 9.69 -19.46 15.11
N PHE A 95 8.73 -19.29 14.20
CA PHE A 95 7.65 -20.26 13.97
C PHE A 95 7.83 -21.07 12.68
N GLY A 96 8.79 -20.73 11.82
CA GLY A 96 8.99 -21.35 10.51
C GLY A 96 7.93 -20.97 9.46
N LEU A 97 6.84 -20.30 9.86
CA LEU A 97 5.74 -19.90 9.00
C LEU A 97 5.94 -18.51 8.43
N PHE A 98 5.73 -18.36 7.12
CA PHE A 98 5.77 -17.05 6.48
C PHE A 98 4.35 -16.47 6.42
N ARG A 99 4.03 -15.63 7.40
CA ARG A 99 2.75 -14.92 7.46
C ARG A 99 2.73 -13.71 6.53
N SER A 100 1.57 -13.39 5.97
CA SER A 100 1.41 -12.18 5.16
C SER A 100 1.49 -10.92 6.02
N GLU A 101 1.97 -9.83 5.42
CA GLU A 101 2.03 -8.53 6.11
C GLU A 101 0.65 -8.05 6.54
N ASN A 102 -0.36 -8.29 5.69
CA ASN A 102 -1.76 -7.99 6.02
C ASN A 102 -2.28 -8.79 7.22
N ALA A 103 -1.97 -10.08 7.36
CA ALA A 103 -2.44 -10.87 8.49
C ALA A 103 -1.92 -10.30 9.83
N VAL A 104 -0.64 -9.96 9.89
CA VAL A 104 0.01 -9.39 11.08
C VAL A 104 -0.57 -8.00 11.40
N LYS A 105 -0.73 -7.14 10.40
CA LYS A 105 -1.34 -5.81 10.57
C LYS A 105 -2.78 -5.90 11.04
N ASN A 106 -3.58 -6.73 10.39
CA ASN A 106 -5.00 -6.89 10.71
C ASN A 106 -5.19 -7.35 12.14
N PHE A 107 -4.40 -8.34 12.59
CA PHE A 107 -4.40 -8.75 14.00
C PHE A 107 -4.06 -7.59 14.92
N TYR A 108 -2.95 -6.89 14.67
CA TYR A 108 -2.48 -5.83 15.56
C TYR A 108 -3.48 -4.68 15.70
N TYR A 109 -4.01 -4.17 14.57
CA TYR A 109 -4.99 -3.09 14.59
C TYR A 109 -6.36 -3.53 15.09
N SER A 110 -6.74 -4.80 14.90
CA SER A 110 -7.93 -5.36 15.54
C SER A 110 -7.75 -5.41 17.06
N ASN A 111 -6.60 -5.85 17.53
CA ASN A 111 -6.28 -5.95 18.96
C ASN A 111 -6.23 -4.58 19.65
N GLN A 112 -5.73 -3.54 18.96
CA GLN A 112 -5.78 -2.17 19.48
C GLN A 112 -7.20 -1.64 19.63
N ARG A 113 -8.10 -1.99 18.71
CA ARG A 113 -9.51 -1.57 18.78
C ARG A 113 -10.24 -2.28 19.90
N SER A 114 -10.01 -3.58 20.09
CA SER A 114 -10.64 -4.34 21.18
C SER A 114 -10.09 -3.95 22.55
N GLY A 115 -8.80 -3.63 22.67
CA GLY A 115 -8.21 -3.14 23.92
C GLY A 115 -8.63 -1.72 24.31
N ALA A 116 -9.25 -0.96 23.40
CA ALA A 116 -9.82 0.36 23.66
C ALA A 116 -11.34 0.30 23.96
N ALA A 117 -11.98 -0.87 23.83
CA ALA A 117 -13.43 -1.04 23.81
C ALA A 117 -14.00 -1.68 25.09
N GLU A 118 -13.54 -1.26 26.27
CA GLU A 118 -14.35 -1.35 27.50
C GLU A 118 -15.45 -0.27 27.57
N THR A 119 -15.75 0.41 26.45
CA THR A 119 -17.02 1.12 26.25
C THR A 119 -17.69 0.64 24.96
N PRO A 120 -19.00 0.29 25.00
CA PRO A 120 -19.67 -0.33 23.87
C PRO A 120 -20.08 0.73 22.85
N ALA A 121 -19.27 0.95 21.83
CA ALA A 121 -19.68 1.64 20.62
C ALA A 121 -19.16 0.89 19.40
N LEU A 122 -20.07 0.27 18.65
CA LEU A 122 -19.74 -0.38 17.39
C LEU A 122 -19.11 0.64 16.43
N PRO A 123 -18.01 0.30 15.75
CA PRO A 123 -17.41 1.22 14.79
C PRO A 123 -18.33 1.41 13.58
N SER A 124 -18.45 2.66 13.13
CA SER A 124 -19.23 3.05 11.96
C SER A 124 -18.78 2.31 10.69
N ILE A 125 -19.75 1.87 9.89
CA ILE A 125 -19.56 1.18 8.60
C ILE A 125 -18.63 1.99 7.65
N SER A 126 -18.64 3.33 7.78
CA SER A 126 -17.74 4.22 7.02
C SER A 126 -16.25 3.92 7.25
N PHE A 127 -15.86 3.47 8.45
CA PHE A 127 -14.47 3.14 8.78
C PHE A 127 -13.99 1.81 8.18
N MET A 128 -14.89 0.88 7.89
CA MET A 128 -14.52 -0.40 7.26
C MET A 128 -14.26 -0.22 5.75
N LEU A 129 -14.89 0.76 5.11
CA LEU A 129 -14.75 1.02 3.67
C LEU A 129 -13.48 1.81 3.33
N THR A 130 -12.96 2.65 4.22
CA THR A 130 -11.74 3.44 3.99
C THR A 130 -10.45 2.60 3.99
N PHE A 131 -10.44 1.40 4.55
CA PHE A 131 -9.22 0.56 4.62
C PHE A 131 -9.08 -0.50 3.52
N ASN A 132 -10.06 -0.63 2.63
CA ASN A 132 -9.90 -1.44 1.41
C ASN A 132 -9.20 -0.69 0.26
N PHE A 133 -8.73 0.53 0.48
CA PHE A 133 -7.98 1.29 -0.53
C PHE A 133 -6.97 2.23 0.13
N VAL A 134 -5.71 1.82 0.29
CA VAL A 134 -4.60 2.79 0.42
C VAL A 134 -3.40 2.32 -0.39
N GLU A 135 -3.42 2.74 -1.65
CA GLU A 135 -2.27 3.30 -2.35
C GLU A 135 -1.48 4.25 -1.44
N TYR A 136 -0.20 3.97 -1.19
CA TYR A 136 0.67 4.89 -0.45
C TYR A 136 1.47 5.76 -1.43
N THR A 137 0.92 6.87 -1.95
CA THR A 137 1.80 7.92 -2.50
C THR A 137 2.46 8.66 -1.34
N SER A 138 3.78 8.72 -1.37
CA SER A 138 4.63 9.34 -0.35
C SER A 138 4.42 10.85 -0.25
N LEU A 139 4.48 11.31 1.00
CA LEU A 139 4.69 12.65 1.54
C LEU A 139 5.33 13.69 0.60
N ASN A 140 4.73 14.88 0.57
CA ASN A 140 5.45 16.16 0.55
C ASN A 140 4.81 17.09 1.60
N LEU A 141 5.54 17.37 2.69
CA LEU A 141 5.39 18.58 3.54
C LEU A 141 6.52 19.53 3.09
N ALA A 142 6.47 20.86 3.11
CA ALA A 142 5.49 21.95 3.28
C ALA A 142 6.23 23.25 2.79
N PRO A 143 5.63 24.47 2.79
CA PRO A 143 5.80 25.32 3.98
C PRO A 143 4.63 26.29 4.29
N ILE A 144 4.72 26.91 5.47
CA ILE A 144 3.74 27.79 6.14
C ILE A 144 3.93 29.26 5.72
N THR A 145 2.89 30.08 6.00
CA THR A 145 2.70 31.54 5.88
C THR A 145 2.06 31.96 4.53
N ASP A 146 0.98 32.74 4.47
CA ASP A 146 0.64 33.91 5.28
C ASP A 146 -0.88 34.06 5.53
N LYS A 147 -1.23 34.71 6.63
CA LYS A 147 -2.59 35.17 6.95
C LYS A 147 -2.89 36.39 6.08
N GLN A 148 -4.10 36.50 5.53
CA GLN A 148 -4.69 37.82 5.31
C GLN A 148 -6.23 37.82 5.30
N ASN A 149 -6.74 38.83 6.00
CA ASN A 149 -8.10 39.14 6.44
C ASN A 149 -8.95 39.72 5.29
N PRO A 150 -10.29 39.63 5.32
CA PRO A 150 -11.17 39.90 4.19
C PRO A 150 -11.73 41.33 4.21
N PHE A 151 -10.96 42.35 3.83
CA PHE A 151 -11.50 43.67 3.44
C PHE A 151 -10.47 44.44 2.59
N ALA A 152 -10.55 44.31 1.26
CA ALA A 152 -9.95 45.28 0.33
C ALA A 152 -10.55 45.15 -1.08
N LEU A 153 -11.24 46.20 -1.54
CA LEU A 153 -11.45 46.61 -2.94
C LEU A 153 -10.87 48.04 -3.01
N PRO A 154 -10.25 48.51 -4.12
CA PRO A 154 -10.89 48.51 -5.44
C PRO A 154 -9.97 48.24 -6.66
N THR A 155 -10.71 48.10 -7.76
CA THR A 155 -10.45 47.87 -9.20
C THR A 155 -9.37 48.74 -9.86
N LEU A 156 -8.62 48.13 -10.82
CA LEU A 156 -8.13 48.78 -12.07
C LEU A 156 -7.47 47.77 -13.05
N GLN A 157 -8.23 47.37 -14.10
CA GLN A 157 -7.85 47.08 -15.51
C GLN A 157 -6.85 45.94 -15.87
N PRO A 158 -6.81 45.39 -17.12
CA PRO A 158 -7.24 45.98 -18.41
C PRO A 158 -8.07 45.10 -19.38
N ASP A 159 -8.45 45.79 -20.45
CA ASP A 159 -9.21 45.50 -21.66
C ASP A 159 -8.74 44.26 -22.46
N PHE A 160 -9.66 43.32 -22.74
CA PHE A 160 -9.43 42.19 -23.65
C PHE A 160 -9.97 42.54 -25.04
N LYS A 161 -9.07 42.84 -25.98
CA LYS A 161 -9.40 42.85 -27.41
C LYS A 161 -9.58 41.41 -27.91
N GLN A 162 -10.66 41.19 -28.63
CA GLN A 162 -11.02 39.92 -29.24
C GLN A 162 -10.58 39.96 -30.70
N ASP A 163 -9.50 39.25 -31.03
CA ASP A 163 -9.05 39.13 -32.42
C ASP A 163 -9.87 38.08 -33.16
N GLU A 164 -10.49 38.50 -34.27
CA GLU A 164 -11.30 37.70 -35.18
C GLU A 164 -10.47 36.62 -35.89
N ILE A 165 -10.95 35.37 -35.86
CA ILE A 165 -10.45 34.29 -36.72
C ILE A 165 -11.08 34.48 -38.11
N LYS A 166 -10.30 34.96 -39.09
CA LYS A 166 -10.68 34.94 -40.50
C LYS A 166 -10.55 33.53 -41.08
N LEU A 167 -11.68 32.95 -41.46
CA LEU A 167 -11.76 31.77 -42.34
C LEU A 167 -11.25 32.14 -43.73
N GLN A 168 -10.27 31.40 -44.23
CA GLN A 168 -9.81 31.51 -45.62
C GLN A 168 -10.05 30.17 -46.31
N THR A 169 -11.16 30.10 -47.04
CA THR A 169 -11.48 29.08 -48.04
C THR A 169 -10.69 29.37 -49.31
N HIS A 170 -9.92 28.39 -49.79
CA HIS A 170 -9.39 28.38 -51.16
C HIS A 170 -10.06 27.22 -51.91
N ILE A 171 -10.79 27.58 -52.97
CA ILE A 171 -10.99 26.75 -54.17
C ILE A 171 -9.99 27.27 -55.20
#